data_AF-A0A418MG94-F1
#
_entry.id   AF-A0A418MG94-F1
#
_cell.length_a   1.000
_cell.length_b   1.000
_cell.length_c   1.000
_cell.angle_alpha   90.00
_cell.angle_beta   90.00
_cell.angle_gamma   90.00
#
_symmetry.space_group_name_H-M   'P 1'
#
loop_
_entity.id
_entity.type
_entity.pdbx_description
1 polymer ?
#
loop_
_entity_poly.entity_id
_entity_poly.type
_entity_poly.pdbx_seq_one_letter_code
_entity_poly.pdbx_strand_id
1 'polypeptide(L)'
;MRGVDLIRKKRLGQSLTVSEIEQLVSQYVEGTLPDYQMSAFAMAVCLQGMTPEETAELTLAMARSGEQLDLSVLSGIKVDKHSTGGVGDTTTLVLAPLVAAVGVKVAKMSGRGLGHTGGTLDKLESIPGFSTDLSLEQFLAQVQEIGVAVAGQTADLAPADKKLYALRDVTDTVESIPLIASSIMSKKLASGADALVLDVKVGAGAFMKDLASAQELARQMVAIGRAANCQVSAVLTHMDEPLGHAVGNALEVAEAIATLQGKGPADLRELCLVLGSEMLILGGRAKDAAQARILLEDALSDGRALAKFREFVAAQGGNPAVVDHPDLLPTAPFVTCFNATTSGYMMRLDAERVGRIAMGLGAGREHTEDQINPAVGLRVLRKLGDLVQFGEPLVEVHAATSQAAAAALADLAGCVEVGEEKVDTRPLVLDLIRAIHLVARDVHRNWECVDGEVLSEADCNLLERARAARSAAYVPYSHFPVGAALVLHGGEVFTGANVENASFGLTNCAERTALFTAVTSPEYRRGDKIAHLAVVADSPGPVSPCGACRQVMAEFCDPATPVLLANTAGHVRRVTVAELLPLAFAAQQME
;
A
#
# COMPACT_ATOMS: atom_id res chain seq x y z
N MET A 1 20.08 7.86 -27.89
CA MET A 1 21.21 7.11 -27.28
C MET A 1 21.07 5.62 -27.63
N ARG A 2 22.13 4.80 -27.72
CA ARG A 2 21.96 3.36 -28.01
C ARG A 2 21.61 2.61 -26.72
N GLY A 3 20.83 1.52 -26.80
CA GLY A 3 20.46 0.71 -25.62
C GLY A 3 21.67 0.25 -24.79
N VAL A 4 22.78 -0.09 -25.43
CA VAL A 4 24.04 -0.47 -24.76
C VAL A 4 24.65 0.64 -23.91
N ASP A 5 24.45 1.91 -24.26
CA ASP A 5 24.98 3.04 -23.51
C ASP A 5 24.16 3.21 -22.20
N LEU A 6 22.84 2.99 -22.26
CA LEU A 6 21.94 3.00 -21.10
C LEU A 6 22.24 1.85 -20.13
N ILE A 7 22.43 0.64 -20.67
CA ILE A 7 22.84 -0.55 -19.88
C ILE A 7 24.19 -0.29 -19.20
N ARG A 8 25.15 0.31 -19.92
CA ARG A 8 26.46 0.66 -19.35
C ARG A 8 26.34 1.62 -18.17
N LYS A 9 25.51 2.67 -18.28
CA LYS A 9 25.27 3.62 -17.18
C LYS A 9 24.73 2.89 -15.95
N LYS A 10 23.65 2.13 -16.12
CA LYS A 10 23.02 1.41 -15.02
C LYS A 10 23.96 0.38 -14.38
N ARG A 11 24.70 -0.39 -15.20
CA ARG A 11 25.74 -1.34 -14.72
C ARG A 11 26.85 -0.65 -13.91
N LEU A 12 27.17 0.61 -14.19
CA LEU A 12 28.16 1.39 -13.45
C LEU A 12 27.56 2.13 -12.24
N GLY A 13 26.33 1.82 -11.85
CA GLY A 13 25.65 2.46 -10.71
C GLY A 13 25.23 3.90 -10.97
N GLN A 14 25.19 4.35 -12.23
CA GLN A 14 24.78 5.70 -12.58
C GLN A 14 23.26 5.77 -12.77
N SER A 15 22.66 6.89 -12.34
CA SER A 15 21.26 7.17 -12.58
C SER A 15 20.97 7.48 -14.05
N LEU A 16 19.83 7.00 -14.52
CA LEU A 16 19.22 7.36 -15.78
C LEU A 16 18.35 8.60 -15.59
N THR A 17 18.32 9.44 -16.61
CA THR A 17 17.43 10.59 -16.69
C THR A 17 16.04 10.18 -17.17
N VAL A 18 15.04 11.03 -16.96
CA VAL A 18 13.66 10.83 -17.45
C VAL A 18 13.64 10.44 -18.93
N SER A 19 14.29 11.24 -19.78
CA SER A 19 14.33 11.02 -21.23
C SER A 19 15.01 9.70 -21.62
N GLU A 20 16.03 9.26 -20.87
CA GLU A 20 16.71 7.98 -21.10
C GLU A 20 15.81 6.79 -20.77
N ILE A 21 15.02 6.88 -19.71
CA ILE A 21 14.06 5.85 -19.29
C ILE A 21 12.90 5.77 -20.29
N GLU A 22 12.33 6.90 -20.69
CA GLU A 22 11.27 6.96 -21.70
C GLU A 22 11.75 6.35 -23.03
N GLN A 23 12.96 6.70 -23.47
CA GLN A 23 13.54 6.16 -24.69
C GLN A 23 13.76 4.64 -24.59
N LEU A 24 14.22 4.13 -23.44
CA LEU A 24 14.42 2.70 -23.18
C LEU A 24 13.11 1.92 -23.30
N VAL A 25 12.06 2.39 -22.63
CA VAL A 25 10.74 1.75 -22.62
C VAL A 25 10.11 1.80 -24.01
N SER A 26 10.13 2.96 -24.68
CA SER A 26 9.58 3.11 -26.04
C SER A 26 10.26 2.15 -27.02
N GLN A 27 11.59 2.10 -27.02
CA GLN A 27 12.34 1.21 -27.92
C GLN A 27 12.04 -0.28 -27.67
N TYR A 28 11.81 -0.66 -26.41
CA TYR A 28 11.46 -2.04 -26.08
C TYR A 28 10.06 -2.42 -26.53
N VAL A 29 9.09 -1.52 -26.35
CA VAL A 29 7.71 -1.72 -26.81
C VAL A 29 7.67 -1.81 -28.33
N GLU A 30 8.34 -0.88 -29.03
CA GLU A 30 8.48 -0.84 -30.49
C GLU A 30 9.29 -2.01 -31.08
N GLY A 31 10.02 -2.75 -30.25
CA GLY A 31 10.86 -3.88 -30.68
C GLY A 31 12.18 -3.49 -31.33
N THR A 32 12.57 -2.21 -31.26
CA THR A 32 13.89 -1.73 -31.71
C THR A 32 15.00 -2.05 -30.69
N LEU A 33 14.63 -2.24 -29.42
CA LEU A 33 15.51 -2.80 -28.39
C LEU A 33 15.18 -4.29 -28.17
N PRO A 34 16.10 -5.21 -28.50
CA PRO A 34 15.85 -6.65 -28.42
C PRO A 34 15.86 -7.16 -26.97
N ASP A 35 15.21 -8.30 -26.73
CA ASP A 35 15.08 -8.91 -25.39
C ASP A 35 16.42 -9.11 -24.68
N TYR A 36 17.48 -9.51 -25.41
CA TYR A 36 18.81 -9.70 -24.81
C TYR A 36 19.45 -8.42 -24.28
N GLN A 37 19.03 -7.24 -24.77
CA GLN A 37 19.45 -5.95 -24.21
C GLN A 37 18.59 -5.58 -23.00
N MET A 38 17.28 -5.81 -23.07
CA MET A 38 16.39 -5.53 -21.94
C MET A 38 16.69 -6.44 -20.74
N SER A 39 17.04 -7.71 -20.98
CA SER A 39 17.43 -8.63 -19.90
C SER A 39 18.74 -8.20 -19.23
N ALA A 40 19.71 -7.71 -20.01
CA ALA A 40 20.93 -7.13 -19.48
C ALA A 40 20.66 -5.86 -18.64
N PHE A 41 19.69 -5.03 -19.05
CA PHE A 41 19.23 -3.89 -18.26
C PHE A 41 18.55 -4.34 -16.95
N ALA A 42 17.61 -5.29 -17.03
CA ALA A 42 16.90 -5.83 -15.87
C ALA A 42 17.87 -6.42 -14.84
N MET A 43 18.88 -7.18 -15.29
CA MET A 43 19.93 -7.70 -14.42
C MET A 43 20.79 -6.58 -13.83
N ALA A 44 21.13 -5.54 -14.60
CA ALA A 44 21.84 -4.38 -14.06
C ALA A 44 21.03 -3.66 -12.96
N VAL A 45 19.70 -3.58 -13.09
CA VAL A 45 18.80 -3.06 -12.05
C VAL A 45 18.76 -4.00 -10.84
N CYS A 46 18.75 -5.31 -11.01
CA CYS A 46 18.82 -6.25 -9.87
C CYS A 46 20.09 -6.06 -9.05
N LEU A 47 21.22 -5.77 -9.70
CA LEU A 47 22.52 -5.63 -9.04
C LEU A 47 22.78 -4.22 -8.46
N GLN A 48 22.22 -3.17 -9.07
CA GLN A 48 22.52 -1.78 -8.72
C GLN A 48 21.33 -1.01 -8.13
N GLY A 49 20.13 -1.55 -8.25
CA GLY A 49 18.89 -0.86 -7.89
C GLY A 49 18.58 0.34 -8.80
N MET A 50 17.61 1.12 -8.35
CA MET A 50 17.17 2.37 -8.95
C MET A 50 16.88 3.36 -7.82
N THR A 51 17.10 4.65 -8.07
CA THR A 51 16.64 5.68 -7.13
C THR A 51 15.10 5.74 -7.11
N PRO A 52 14.49 6.36 -6.08
CA PRO A 52 13.03 6.57 -6.06
C PRO A 52 12.52 7.29 -7.30
N GLU A 53 13.27 8.29 -7.80
CA GLU A 53 12.94 9.04 -9.01
C GLU A 53 12.99 8.14 -10.24
N GLU A 54 14.08 7.39 -10.42
CA GLU A 54 14.20 6.45 -11.56
C GLU A 54 13.07 5.41 -11.55
N THR A 55 12.70 4.91 -10.37
CA THR A 55 11.64 3.90 -10.21
C THR A 55 10.27 4.49 -10.57
N ALA A 56 10.00 5.73 -10.13
CA ALA A 56 8.78 6.45 -10.51
C ALA A 56 8.72 6.70 -12.01
N GLU A 57 9.81 7.17 -12.62
CA GLU A 57 9.86 7.43 -14.07
C GLU A 57 9.72 6.16 -14.91
N LEU A 58 10.35 5.05 -14.49
CA LEU A 58 10.16 3.75 -15.15
C LEU A 58 8.69 3.33 -15.07
N THR A 59 8.05 3.51 -13.91
CA THR A 59 6.63 3.18 -13.72
C THR A 59 5.75 4.01 -14.64
N LEU A 60 5.95 5.33 -14.68
CA LEU A 60 5.16 6.26 -15.50
C LEU A 60 5.36 5.98 -16.99
N ALA A 61 6.59 5.71 -17.43
CA ALA A 61 6.88 5.32 -18.80
C ALA A 61 6.20 4.00 -19.19
N MET A 62 6.20 3.01 -18.30
CA MET A 62 5.47 1.75 -18.53
C MET A 62 3.95 1.94 -18.54
N ALA A 63 3.39 2.75 -17.64
CA ALA A 63 1.96 3.06 -17.62
C ALA A 63 1.51 3.75 -18.91
N ARG A 64 2.34 4.66 -19.45
CA ARG A 64 2.07 5.41 -20.69
C ARG A 64 2.37 4.64 -21.97
N SER A 65 2.88 3.41 -21.88
CA SER A 65 3.28 2.62 -23.04
C SER A 65 2.12 2.08 -23.88
N GLY A 66 0.88 2.18 -23.39
CA GLY A 66 -0.32 1.74 -24.09
C GLY A 66 -1.54 2.56 -23.69
N GLU A 67 -2.72 1.95 -23.74
CA GLU A 67 -3.96 2.61 -23.38
C GLU A 67 -4.03 2.92 -21.89
N GLN A 68 -4.60 4.08 -21.57
CA GLN A 68 -4.91 4.50 -20.21
C GLN A 68 -6.41 4.70 -20.07
N LEU A 69 -6.96 4.12 -19.02
CA LEU A 69 -8.37 4.18 -18.72
C LEU A 69 -8.72 5.53 -18.12
N ASP A 70 -9.60 6.29 -18.77
CA ASP A 70 -10.12 7.54 -18.23
C ASP A 70 -11.36 7.29 -17.38
N LEU A 71 -11.17 7.27 -16.05
CA LEU A 71 -12.26 7.16 -15.09
C LEU A 71 -12.83 8.51 -14.65
N SER A 72 -12.38 9.64 -15.22
CA SER A 72 -12.88 10.98 -14.86
C SER A 72 -14.36 11.18 -15.24
N VAL A 73 -14.86 10.37 -16.18
CA VAL A 73 -16.28 10.33 -16.55
C VAL A 73 -17.19 9.81 -15.42
N LEU A 74 -16.62 9.09 -14.45
CA LEU A 74 -17.34 8.62 -13.27
C LEU A 74 -17.32 9.70 -12.19
N SER A 75 -18.48 9.90 -11.54
CA SER A 75 -18.58 10.84 -10.41
C SER A 75 -17.85 10.32 -9.16
N GLY A 76 -17.34 11.23 -8.31
CA GLY A 76 -16.72 10.86 -7.04
C GLY A 76 -15.32 10.25 -7.17
N ILE A 77 -14.81 9.73 -6.05
CA ILE A 77 -13.45 9.16 -5.96
C ILE A 77 -13.52 7.66 -6.26
N LYS A 78 -12.73 7.20 -7.24
CA LYS A 78 -12.61 5.80 -7.65
C LYS A 78 -11.44 5.17 -6.92
N VAL A 79 -11.69 4.10 -6.19
CA VAL A 79 -10.70 3.43 -5.36
C VAL A 79 -10.50 1.99 -5.85
N ASP A 80 -9.25 1.61 -6.12
CA ASP A 80 -8.87 0.22 -6.41
C ASP A 80 -8.12 -0.39 -5.22
N LYS A 81 -8.09 -1.73 -5.15
CA LYS A 81 -7.24 -2.50 -4.23
C LYS A 81 -6.35 -3.43 -5.04
N HIS A 82 -5.07 -3.53 -4.71
CA HIS A 82 -4.19 -4.55 -5.27
C HIS A 82 -3.54 -5.40 -4.18
N SER A 83 -3.33 -6.67 -4.47
CA SER A 83 -2.56 -7.60 -3.63
C SER A 83 -1.28 -7.92 -4.38
N THR A 84 -0.16 -8.06 -3.67
CA THR A 84 1.06 -8.61 -4.29
C THR A 84 0.91 -10.08 -4.68
N GLY A 85 -0.15 -10.76 -4.23
CA GLY A 85 -0.40 -12.18 -4.46
C GLY A 85 -0.19 -13.00 -3.20
N GLY A 86 -1.04 -14.00 -3.00
CA GLY A 86 -1.02 -14.90 -1.84
C GLY A 86 -1.92 -16.12 -2.05
N VAL A 87 -2.00 -16.96 -1.03
CA VAL A 87 -2.73 -18.23 -1.06
C VAL A 87 -3.97 -18.12 -0.17
N GLY A 88 -5.13 -18.50 -0.70
CA GLY A 88 -6.42 -18.25 -0.04
C GLY A 88 -6.81 -16.76 0.02
N ASP A 89 -6.20 -15.90 -0.81
CA ASP A 89 -6.51 -14.46 -0.81
C ASP A 89 -7.88 -14.18 -1.46
N THR A 90 -8.94 -14.47 -0.72
CA THR A 90 -10.35 -14.27 -1.07
C THR A 90 -10.78 -12.79 -0.93
N THR A 91 -9.91 -11.94 -0.39
CA THR A 91 -10.19 -10.57 0.04
C THR A 91 -11.02 -9.76 -0.95
N THR A 92 -10.69 -9.76 -2.25
CA THR A 92 -11.40 -8.94 -3.25
C THR A 92 -12.91 -9.25 -3.29
N LEU A 93 -13.28 -10.53 -3.19
CA LEU A 93 -14.67 -10.98 -3.34
C LEU A 93 -15.56 -10.48 -2.18
N VAL A 94 -14.96 -10.26 -1.01
CA VAL A 94 -15.64 -9.69 0.16
C VAL A 94 -15.51 -8.17 0.17
N LEU A 95 -14.29 -7.66 -0.03
CA LEU A 95 -13.95 -6.25 0.11
C LEU A 95 -14.68 -5.37 -0.90
N ALA A 96 -14.71 -5.76 -2.18
CA ALA A 96 -15.28 -4.95 -3.25
C ALA A 96 -16.79 -4.65 -3.03
N PRO A 97 -17.68 -5.65 -2.81
CA PRO A 97 -19.08 -5.36 -2.51
C PRO A 97 -19.27 -4.69 -1.15
N LEU A 98 -18.43 -4.98 -0.15
CA LEU A 98 -18.51 -4.38 1.17
C LEU A 98 -18.31 -2.86 1.14
N VAL A 99 -17.23 -2.38 0.50
CA VAL A 99 -16.97 -0.94 0.43
C VAL A 99 -17.94 -0.23 -0.53
N ALA A 100 -18.39 -0.92 -1.59
CA ALA A 100 -19.42 -0.40 -2.50
C ALA A 100 -20.78 -0.24 -1.81
N ALA A 101 -21.14 -1.14 -0.88
CA ALA A 101 -22.36 -1.04 -0.09
C ALA A 101 -22.41 0.20 0.83
N VAL A 102 -21.27 0.82 1.13
CA VAL A 102 -21.14 2.05 1.91
C VAL A 102 -20.75 3.27 1.06
N GLY A 103 -20.77 3.12 -0.26
CA GLY A 103 -20.69 4.21 -1.23
C GLY A 103 -19.29 4.56 -1.76
N VAL A 104 -18.32 3.65 -1.65
CA VAL A 104 -17.04 3.76 -2.38
C VAL A 104 -17.24 3.20 -3.80
N LYS A 105 -16.71 3.87 -4.82
CA LYS A 105 -16.71 3.34 -6.19
C LYS A 105 -15.47 2.49 -6.45
N VAL A 106 -15.69 1.21 -6.71
CA VAL A 106 -14.65 0.21 -6.96
C VAL A 106 -14.57 -0.08 -8.45
N ALA A 107 -13.62 0.55 -9.13
CA ALA A 107 -13.28 0.30 -10.52
C ALA A 107 -12.03 -0.57 -10.57
N LYS A 108 -12.19 -1.89 -10.50
CA LYS A 108 -11.07 -2.81 -10.33
C LYS A 108 -10.76 -3.60 -11.59
N MET A 109 -9.53 -3.44 -12.08
CA MET A 109 -8.95 -4.34 -13.07
C MET A 109 -8.08 -5.38 -12.37
N SER A 110 -8.31 -6.67 -12.65
CA SER A 110 -7.56 -7.77 -12.05
C SER A 110 -6.87 -8.62 -13.10
N GLY A 111 -5.80 -9.31 -12.68
CA GLY A 111 -5.17 -10.36 -13.46
C GLY A 111 -5.75 -11.74 -13.13
N ARG A 112 -5.41 -12.72 -13.97
CA ARG A 112 -5.61 -14.16 -13.72
C ARG A 112 -4.46 -14.72 -12.88
N GLY A 113 -4.68 -15.88 -12.26
CA GLY A 113 -3.66 -16.57 -11.47
C GLY A 113 -2.61 -17.23 -12.35
N LEU A 114 -1.35 -17.20 -11.90
CA LEU A 114 -0.21 -17.88 -12.51
C LEU A 114 0.70 -18.39 -11.39
N GLY A 115 1.18 -19.63 -11.51
CA GLY A 115 1.97 -20.27 -10.47
C GLY A 115 1.14 -20.58 -9.21
N HIS A 116 1.75 -20.43 -8.04
CA HIS A 116 1.16 -20.87 -6.76
C HIS A 116 0.08 -19.93 -6.19
N THR A 117 -0.01 -18.69 -6.70
CA THR A 117 -1.00 -17.70 -6.24
C THR A 117 -2.27 -17.75 -7.10
N GLY A 118 -3.44 -17.85 -6.46
CA GLY A 118 -4.73 -17.86 -7.15
C GLY A 118 -5.13 -16.50 -7.75
N GLY A 119 -5.94 -16.52 -8.80
CA GLY A 119 -6.44 -15.31 -9.48
C GLY A 119 -7.83 -14.91 -9.04
N THR A 120 -8.08 -13.61 -8.81
CA THR A 120 -9.44 -13.12 -8.48
C THR A 120 -10.44 -13.41 -9.61
N LEU A 121 -10.02 -13.27 -10.87
CA LEU A 121 -10.90 -13.51 -12.01
C LEU A 121 -11.31 -14.99 -12.11
N ASP A 122 -10.36 -15.89 -11.91
CA ASP A 122 -10.61 -17.34 -11.97
C ASP A 122 -11.57 -17.78 -10.84
N LYS A 123 -11.48 -17.15 -9.66
CA LYS A 123 -12.45 -17.32 -8.57
C LYS A 123 -13.85 -16.86 -8.99
N LEU A 124 -13.99 -15.65 -9.53
CA LEU A 124 -15.29 -15.13 -9.96
C LEU A 124 -15.93 -15.96 -11.07
N GLU A 125 -15.14 -16.45 -12.04
CA GLU A 125 -15.61 -17.32 -13.13
C GLU A 125 -16.05 -18.72 -12.66
N SER A 126 -15.80 -19.09 -11.39
CA SER A 126 -16.41 -20.28 -10.81
C SER A 126 -17.91 -20.11 -10.53
N ILE A 127 -18.42 -18.87 -10.52
CA ILE A 127 -19.85 -18.58 -10.43
C ILE A 127 -20.48 -18.85 -11.79
N PRO A 128 -21.48 -19.76 -11.90
CA PRO A 128 -22.10 -20.08 -13.18
C PRO A 128 -22.61 -18.83 -13.91
N GLY A 129 -22.12 -18.61 -15.14
CA GLY A 129 -22.52 -17.50 -16.01
C GLY A 129 -21.74 -16.18 -15.82
N PHE A 130 -20.90 -16.07 -14.80
CA PHE A 130 -20.17 -14.82 -14.52
C PHE A 130 -19.13 -14.54 -15.61
N SER A 131 -19.18 -13.33 -16.19
CA SER A 131 -18.21 -12.87 -17.19
C SER A 131 -17.29 -11.80 -16.62
N THR A 132 -15.97 -12.02 -16.75
CA THR A 132 -14.95 -11.01 -16.44
C THR A 132 -14.57 -10.17 -17.66
N ASP A 133 -15.08 -10.54 -18.83
CA ASP A 133 -14.91 -9.82 -20.09
C ASP A 133 -16.04 -8.80 -20.22
N LEU A 134 -15.73 -7.54 -19.94
CA LEU A 134 -16.63 -6.40 -20.06
C LEU A 134 -16.06 -5.43 -21.09
N SER A 135 -16.93 -4.89 -21.94
CA SER A 135 -16.55 -3.71 -22.72
C SER A 135 -16.31 -2.53 -21.77
N LEU A 136 -15.50 -1.57 -22.22
CA LEU A 136 -15.24 -0.35 -21.45
C LEU A 136 -16.54 0.38 -21.06
N GLU A 137 -17.49 0.46 -21.98
CA GLU A 137 -18.80 1.08 -21.74
C GLU A 137 -19.58 0.36 -20.63
N GLN A 138 -19.64 -0.98 -20.68
CA GLN A 138 -20.29 -1.80 -19.66
C GLN A 138 -19.62 -1.64 -18.30
N PHE A 139 -18.29 -1.65 -18.27
CA PHE A 139 -17.50 -1.46 -17.05
C PHE A 139 -17.81 -0.11 -16.39
N LEU A 140 -17.75 1.00 -17.15
CA LEU A 140 -18.03 2.33 -16.62
C LEU A 140 -19.49 2.47 -16.16
N ALA A 141 -20.45 1.98 -16.96
CA ALA A 141 -21.86 2.02 -16.62
C ALA A 141 -22.14 1.27 -15.30
N GLN A 142 -21.59 0.06 -15.15
CA GLN A 142 -21.77 -0.74 -13.95
C GLN A 142 -21.16 -0.07 -12.71
N VAL A 143 -19.93 0.47 -12.81
CA VAL A 143 -19.33 1.20 -11.67
C VAL A 143 -20.17 2.43 -11.30
N GLN A 144 -20.74 3.12 -12.30
CA GLN A 144 -21.59 4.29 -12.06
C GLN A 144 -22.93 3.91 -11.40
N GLU A 145 -23.54 2.80 -11.79
CA GLU A 145 -24.86 2.35 -11.34
C GLU A 145 -24.80 1.66 -9.98
N ILE A 146 -23.96 0.62 -9.86
CA ILE A 146 -23.96 -0.27 -8.68
C ILE A 146 -22.77 0.00 -7.75
N GLY A 147 -21.78 0.77 -8.19
CA GLY A 147 -20.60 1.16 -7.42
C GLY A 147 -19.43 0.19 -7.50
N VAL A 148 -19.55 -0.95 -8.20
CA VAL A 148 -18.49 -1.97 -8.27
C VAL A 148 -18.49 -2.74 -9.59
N ALA A 149 -17.31 -2.88 -10.18
CA ALA A 149 -17.04 -3.83 -11.25
C ALA A 149 -15.62 -4.42 -11.10
N VAL A 150 -15.48 -5.71 -11.42
CA VAL A 150 -14.18 -6.39 -11.48
C VAL A 150 -14.02 -7.01 -12.86
N ALA A 151 -13.08 -6.49 -13.65
CA ALA A 151 -12.86 -6.93 -15.02
C ALA A 151 -11.42 -7.36 -15.26
N GLY A 152 -11.21 -8.10 -16.36
CA GLY A 152 -9.90 -8.42 -16.87
C GLY A 152 -9.15 -7.20 -17.38
N GLN A 153 -7.82 -7.24 -17.29
CA GLN A 153 -6.97 -6.24 -17.93
C GLN A 153 -7.05 -6.41 -19.46
N THR A 154 -7.23 -5.30 -20.19
CA THR A 154 -7.12 -5.30 -21.66
C THR A 154 -5.67 -5.55 -22.07
N ALA A 155 -5.46 -6.12 -23.26
CA ALA A 155 -4.13 -6.44 -23.76
C ALA A 155 -3.25 -5.18 -23.95
N ASP A 156 -3.88 -4.03 -24.15
CA ASP A 156 -3.23 -2.75 -24.44
C ASP A 156 -2.93 -1.92 -23.18
N LEU A 157 -3.28 -2.41 -21.98
CA LEU A 157 -2.96 -1.75 -20.72
C LEU A 157 -1.51 -2.01 -20.32
N ALA A 158 -0.67 -0.96 -20.31
CA ALA A 158 0.76 -1.03 -19.95
C ALA A 158 1.55 -2.18 -20.64
N PRO A 159 1.59 -2.24 -21.99
CA PRO A 159 2.23 -3.34 -22.74
C PRO A 159 3.73 -3.51 -22.45
N ALA A 160 4.43 -2.43 -22.05
CA ALA A 160 5.81 -2.53 -21.60
C ALA A 160 5.99 -3.45 -20.40
N ASP A 161 5.07 -3.38 -19.42
CA ASP A 161 5.09 -4.24 -18.24
C ASP A 161 4.88 -5.71 -18.64
N LYS A 162 3.90 -5.99 -19.52
CA LYS A 162 3.64 -7.35 -20.00
C LYS A 162 4.89 -7.98 -20.63
N LYS A 163 5.56 -7.25 -21.53
CA LYS A 163 6.81 -7.71 -22.16
C LYS A 163 7.92 -7.91 -21.11
N LEU A 164 8.14 -6.92 -20.25
CA LEU A 164 9.21 -6.95 -19.27
C LEU A 164 9.01 -8.03 -18.20
N TYR A 165 7.77 -8.26 -17.75
CA TYR A 165 7.43 -9.31 -16.80
C TYR A 165 7.71 -10.70 -17.40
N ALA A 166 7.27 -10.96 -18.63
CA ALA A 166 7.56 -12.22 -19.32
C ALA A 166 9.07 -12.47 -19.47
N LEU A 167 9.84 -11.41 -19.76
CA LEU A 167 11.30 -11.52 -19.82
C LEU A 167 11.92 -11.77 -18.44
N ARG A 168 11.43 -11.11 -17.39
CA ARG A 168 11.94 -11.25 -16.02
C ARG A 168 11.76 -12.66 -15.47
N ASP A 169 10.62 -13.28 -15.78
CA ASP A 169 10.26 -14.64 -15.38
C ASP A 169 11.26 -15.68 -15.88
N VAL A 170 11.78 -15.51 -17.09
CA VAL A 170 12.75 -16.43 -17.71
C VAL A 170 14.22 -16.00 -17.58
N THR A 171 14.49 -14.92 -16.86
CA THR A 171 15.86 -14.37 -16.68
C THR A 171 16.29 -14.23 -15.23
N ASP A 172 15.48 -14.74 -14.29
CA ASP A 172 15.74 -14.64 -12.85
C ASP A 172 15.91 -13.18 -12.38
N THR A 173 15.05 -12.29 -12.90
CA THR A 173 15.04 -10.85 -12.57
C THR A 173 13.66 -10.39 -12.05
N VAL A 174 12.86 -11.32 -11.53
CA VAL A 174 11.58 -11.02 -10.88
C VAL A 174 11.82 -10.33 -9.54
N GLU A 175 12.74 -10.86 -8.71
CA GLU A 175 13.02 -10.45 -7.33
C GLU A 175 13.85 -9.14 -7.25
N SER A 176 13.28 -8.05 -7.74
CA SER A 176 13.88 -6.71 -7.67
C SER A 176 12.82 -5.70 -7.26
N ILE A 177 13.01 -5.03 -6.11
CA ILE A 177 12.01 -4.09 -5.56
C ILE A 177 11.61 -3.01 -6.57
N PRO A 178 12.54 -2.31 -7.25
CA PRO A 178 12.16 -1.32 -8.28
C PRO A 178 11.35 -1.91 -9.43
N LEU A 179 11.68 -3.13 -9.89
CA LEU A 179 10.98 -3.79 -10.99
C LEU A 179 9.60 -4.32 -10.56
N ILE A 180 9.47 -4.79 -9.31
CA ILE A 180 8.19 -5.21 -8.74
C ILE A 180 7.27 -4.00 -8.54
N ALA A 181 7.78 -2.94 -7.90
CA ALA A 181 7.03 -1.72 -7.66
C ALA A 181 6.53 -1.10 -8.96
N SER A 182 7.41 -0.97 -9.96
CA SER A 182 7.04 -0.39 -11.25
C SER A 182 6.12 -1.29 -12.07
N SER A 183 6.30 -2.61 -12.01
CA SER A 183 5.38 -3.57 -12.64
C SER A 183 3.97 -3.48 -12.06
N ILE A 184 3.83 -3.51 -10.74
CA ILE A 184 2.52 -3.42 -10.08
C ILE A 184 1.86 -2.07 -10.35
N MET A 185 2.59 -0.99 -10.08
CA MET A 185 2.04 0.36 -10.12
C MET A 185 1.72 0.81 -11.54
N SER A 186 2.49 0.42 -12.56
CA SER A 186 2.22 0.85 -13.95
C SER A 186 0.84 0.40 -14.44
N LYS A 187 0.47 -0.86 -14.18
CA LYS A 187 -0.87 -1.39 -14.47
C LYS A 187 -1.96 -0.68 -13.68
N LYS A 188 -1.71 -0.41 -12.40
CA LYS A 188 -2.69 0.24 -11.52
C LYS A 188 -2.93 1.70 -11.91
N LEU A 189 -1.87 2.43 -12.24
CA LEU A 189 -1.95 3.81 -12.73
C LEU A 189 -2.60 3.88 -14.11
N ALA A 190 -2.29 2.94 -15.01
CA ALA A 190 -2.96 2.86 -16.31
C ALA A 190 -4.46 2.55 -16.20
N SER A 191 -4.91 1.97 -15.07
CA SER A 191 -6.34 1.73 -14.80
C SER A 191 -7.10 2.98 -14.32
N GLY A 192 -6.44 4.12 -14.10
CA GLY A 192 -7.09 5.43 -13.91
C GLY A 192 -7.77 5.68 -12.55
N ALA A 193 -7.55 4.84 -11.54
CA ALA A 193 -8.12 5.05 -10.21
C ALA A 193 -7.49 6.28 -9.50
N ASP A 194 -8.30 7.06 -8.78
CA ASP A 194 -7.82 8.22 -8.04
C ASP A 194 -7.02 7.81 -6.79
N ALA A 195 -7.38 6.66 -6.23
CA ALA A 195 -6.78 6.11 -5.04
C ALA A 195 -6.59 4.59 -5.11
N LEU A 196 -5.58 4.11 -4.41
CA LEU A 196 -5.17 2.70 -4.41
C LEU A 196 -4.81 2.24 -3.01
N VAL A 197 -5.42 1.14 -2.58
CA VAL A 197 -4.98 0.42 -1.38
C VAL A 197 -4.18 -0.81 -1.80
N LEU A 198 -2.95 -0.90 -1.31
CA LEU A 198 -2.04 -2.01 -1.57
C LEU A 198 -2.03 -2.95 -0.38
N ASP A 199 -2.09 -4.25 -0.66
CA ASP A 199 -1.98 -5.34 0.31
C ASP A 199 -0.70 -6.10 -0.01
N VAL A 200 0.35 -5.77 0.75
CA VAL A 200 1.70 -6.29 0.55
C VAL A 200 1.88 -7.49 1.46
N LYS A 201 1.85 -8.69 0.86
CA LYS A 201 2.00 -9.93 1.60
C LYS A 201 3.44 -10.10 2.09
N VAL A 202 3.59 -10.65 3.29
CA VAL A 202 4.87 -10.89 3.95
C VAL A 202 4.90 -12.32 4.50
N GLY A 203 5.94 -13.08 4.16
CA GLY A 203 6.17 -14.42 4.68
C GLY A 203 6.36 -15.48 3.60
N ALA A 204 6.25 -16.75 4.00
CA ALA A 204 6.53 -17.91 3.17
C ALA A 204 5.70 -17.93 1.88
N GLY A 205 4.40 -17.66 1.94
CA GLY A 205 3.50 -17.62 0.78
C GLY A 205 3.48 -16.29 0.02
N ALA A 206 4.40 -15.37 0.31
CA ALA A 206 4.49 -14.08 -0.36
C ALA A 206 5.73 -13.98 -1.26
N PHE A 207 5.72 -12.97 -2.14
CA PHE A 207 6.92 -12.54 -2.87
C PHE A 207 7.98 -11.97 -1.93
N MET A 208 7.57 -11.17 -0.93
CA MET A 208 8.47 -10.59 0.06
C MET A 208 8.53 -11.51 1.29
N LYS A 209 9.69 -12.14 1.51
CA LYS A 209 9.85 -13.11 2.61
C LYS A 209 10.03 -12.44 3.97
N ASP A 210 10.64 -11.26 4.00
CA ASP A 210 10.90 -10.50 5.23
C ASP A 210 10.17 -9.15 5.29
N LEU A 211 9.94 -8.68 6.51
CA LEU A 211 9.20 -7.45 6.77
C LEU A 211 9.92 -6.19 6.27
N ALA A 212 11.26 -6.15 6.31
CA ALA A 212 12.01 -4.96 5.93
C ALA A 212 11.93 -4.74 4.42
N SER A 213 12.09 -5.79 3.62
CA SER A 213 11.91 -5.76 2.16
C SER A 213 10.47 -5.40 1.77
N ALA A 214 9.48 -5.95 2.48
CA ALA A 214 8.07 -5.61 2.25
C ALA A 214 7.77 -4.12 2.56
N GLN A 215 8.34 -3.59 3.64
CA GLN A 215 8.23 -2.18 3.98
C GLN A 215 8.88 -1.30 2.91
N GLU A 216 10.06 -1.67 2.42
CA GLU A 216 10.73 -0.94 1.34
C GLU A 216 9.89 -0.92 0.06
N LEU A 217 9.37 -2.08 -0.36
CA LEU A 217 8.47 -2.18 -1.50
C LEU A 217 7.23 -1.30 -1.33
N ALA A 218 6.58 -1.36 -0.17
CA ALA A 218 5.41 -0.55 0.15
C ALA A 218 5.71 0.95 0.10
N ARG A 219 6.86 1.40 0.64
CA ARG A 219 7.29 2.80 0.58
C ARG A 219 7.49 3.27 -0.86
N GLN A 220 8.19 2.47 -1.68
CA GLN A 220 8.39 2.79 -3.08
C GLN A 220 7.06 2.91 -3.84
N MET A 221 6.13 1.97 -3.66
CA MET A 221 4.82 2.03 -4.31
C MET A 221 3.99 3.24 -3.87
N VAL A 222 4.04 3.62 -2.59
CA VAL A 222 3.38 4.85 -2.10
C VAL A 222 4.04 6.11 -2.67
N ALA A 223 5.37 6.14 -2.79
CA ALA A 223 6.10 7.26 -3.39
C ALA A 223 5.79 7.42 -4.89
N ILE A 224 5.72 6.31 -5.62
CA ILE A 224 5.29 6.26 -7.02
C ILE A 224 3.87 6.83 -7.18
N GLY A 225 2.95 6.41 -6.31
CA GLY A 225 1.59 6.94 -6.29
C GLY A 225 1.55 8.47 -6.17
N ARG A 226 2.32 9.02 -5.23
CA ARG A 226 2.47 10.47 -5.05
C ARG A 226 3.00 11.16 -6.30
N ALA A 227 4.04 10.61 -6.94
CA ALA A 227 4.59 11.15 -8.19
C ALA A 227 3.57 11.11 -9.34
N ALA A 228 2.65 10.15 -9.32
CA ALA A 228 1.59 9.99 -10.30
C ALA A 228 0.27 10.72 -9.96
N ASN A 229 0.23 11.50 -8.87
CA ASN A 229 -1.01 12.12 -8.33
C ASN A 229 -2.12 11.11 -8.00
N CYS A 230 -1.75 9.88 -7.62
CA CYS A 230 -2.66 8.85 -7.13
C CYS A 230 -2.46 8.70 -5.62
N GLN A 231 -3.54 8.72 -4.82
CA GLN A 231 -3.42 8.51 -3.38
C GLN A 231 -3.20 7.04 -3.07
N VAL A 232 -2.15 6.71 -2.32
CA VAL A 232 -1.80 5.31 -2.04
C VAL A 232 -1.60 5.07 -0.55
N SER A 233 -2.17 3.98 -0.05
CA SER A 233 -1.87 3.37 1.25
C SER A 233 -1.48 1.92 1.04
N ALA A 234 -0.51 1.42 1.81
CA ALA A 234 -0.08 0.03 1.76
C ALA A 234 -0.20 -0.62 3.15
N VAL A 235 -0.94 -1.72 3.23
CA VAL A 235 -1.07 -2.56 4.42
C VAL A 235 -0.16 -3.77 4.23
N LEU A 236 0.73 -4.02 5.18
CA LEU A 236 1.58 -5.20 5.17
C LEU A 236 0.91 -6.31 5.94
N THR A 237 0.71 -7.46 5.30
CA THR A 237 -0.11 -8.54 5.86
C THR A 237 0.63 -9.87 5.83
N HIS A 238 0.41 -10.66 6.88
CA HIS A 238 1.04 -11.96 7.06
C HIS A 238 0.51 -13.01 6.07
N MET A 239 1.39 -13.89 5.58
CA MET A 239 1.10 -14.93 4.60
C MET A 239 1.99 -16.17 4.80
N ASP A 240 2.33 -16.53 6.05
CA ASP A 240 3.04 -17.81 6.30
C ASP A 240 2.08 -19.01 6.17
N GLU A 241 0.80 -18.82 6.51
CA GLU A 241 -0.31 -19.76 6.25
C GLU A 241 -1.34 -19.13 5.30
N PRO A 242 -2.16 -19.94 4.60
CA PRO A 242 -3.23 -19.42 3.74
C PRO A 242 -4.18 -18.49 4.51
N LEU A 243 -4.62 -17.41 3.88
CA LEU A 243 -5.68 -16.55 4.43
C LEU A 243 -7.01 -17.33 4.42
N GLY A 244 -7.79 -17.20 5.48
CA GLY A 244 -9.07 -17.89 5.59
C GLY A 244 -8.91 -19.40 5.71
N HIS A 245 -9.90 -20.16 5.24
CA HIS A 245 -9.89 -21.62 5.24
C HIS A 245 -9.87 -22.21 3.84
N ALA A 246 -10.29 -21.48 2.81
CA ALA A 246 -10.41 -22.00 1.46
C ALA A 246 -9.21 -21.63 0.58
N VAL A 247 -8.69 -22.59 -0.19
CA VAL A 247 -7.70 -22.37 -1.25
C VAL A 247 -8.20 -23.02 -2.54
N GLY A 248 -8.51 -22.21 -3.54
CA GLY A 248 -9.04 -22.69 -4.82
C GLY A 248 -9.86 -21.60 -5.52
N ASN A 249 -10.96 -22.01 -6.18
CA ASN A 249 -11.84 -21.06 -6.89
C ASN A 249 -13.26 -21.07 -6.29
N ALA A 250 -14.04 -22.13 -6.52
CA ALA A 250 -15.39 -22.24 -5.99
C ALA A 250 -15.42 -22.27 -4.46
N LEU A 251 -14.44 -22.92 -3.83
CA LEU A 251 -14.27 -22.95 -2.38
C LEU A 251 -14.10 -21.54 -1.79
N GLU A 252 -13.32 -20.69 -2.46
CA GLU A 252 -13.08 -19.30 -2.03
C GLU A 252 -14.31 -18.41 -2.27
N VAL A 253 -15.08 -18.63 -3.34
CA VAL A 253 -16.37 -17.95 -3.52
C VAL A 253 -17.36 -18.30 -2.40
N ALA A 254 -17.45 -19.58 -2.03
CA ALA A 254 -18.30 -20.02 -0.92
C ALA A 254 -17.86 -19.38 0.41
N GLU A 255 -16.55 -19.27 0.65
CA GLU A 255 -15.99 -18.59 1.82
C GLU A 255 -16.25 -17.07 1.83
N ALA A 256 -16.18 -16.42 0.66
CA ALA A 256 -16.54 -15.01 0.53
C ALA A 256 -18.03 -14.77 0.89
N ILE A 257 -18.93 -15.63 0.39
CA ILE A 257 -20.36 -15.57 0.72
C ILE A 257 -20.57 -15.78 2.22
N ALA A 258 -19.94 -16.79 2.82
CA ALA A 258 -20.01 -17.03 4.26
C ALA A 258 -19.52 -15.81 5.07
N THR A 259 -18.45 -15.15 4.62
CA THR A 259 -17.91 -13.95 5.26
C THR A 259 -18.88 -12.77 5.19
N LEU A 260 -19.49 -12.55 4.02
CA LEU A 260 -20.52 -11.52 3.82
C LEU A 260 -21.81 -11.80 4.61
N GLN A 261 -22.07 -13.06 4.97
CA GLN A 261 -23.14 -13.48 5.88
C GLN A 261 -22.75 -13.40 7.37
N GLY A 262 -21.53 -12.96 7.70
CA GLY A 262 -21.02 -12.89 9.07
C GLY A 262 -20.60 -14.25 9.68
N LYS A 263 -20.43 -15.29 8.85
CA LYS A 263 -20.06 -16.67 9.24
C LYS A 263 -18.69 -17.11 8.70
N GLY A 264 -17.93 -16.20 8.13
CA GLY A 264 -16.63 -16.49 7.53
C GLY A 264 -15.46 -16.51 8.52
N PRO A 265 -14.25 -16.79 8.03
CA PRO A 265 -13.03 -16.78 8.81
C PRO A 265 -12.75 -15.42 9.45
N ALA A 266 -12.25 -15.41 10.68
CA ALA A 266 -11.99 -14.19 11.43
C ALA A 266 -10.84 -13.36 10.83
N ASP A 267 -9.80 -14.01 10.32
CA ASP A 267 -8.65 -13.40 9.66
C ASP A 267 -9.06 -12.72 8.33
N LEU A 268 -9.81 -13.42 7.47
CA LEU A 268 -10.35 -12.84 6.24
C LEU A 268 -11.25 -11.62 6.52
N ARG A 269 -12.15 -11.73 7.51
CA ARG A 269 -13.00 -10.62 7.93
C ARG A 269 -12.17 -9.42 8.39
N GLU A 270 -11.22 -9.65 9.29
CA GLU A 270 -10.38 -8.58 9.84
C GLU A 270 -9.58 -7.87 8.76
N LEU A 271 -8.98 -8.62 7.83
CA LEU A 271 -8.25 -8.05 6.70
C LEU A 271 -9.16 -7.17 5.82
N CYS A 272 -10.39 -7.63 5.54
CA CYS A 272 -11.36 -6.84 4.77
C CYS A 272 -11.76 -5.55 5.48
N LEU A 273 -11.90 -5.57 6.81
CA LEU A 273 -12.21 -4.37 7.59
C LEU A 273 -11.04 -3.37 7.59
N VAL A 274 -9.81 -3.84 7.70
CA VAL A 274 -8.61 -2.99 7.67
C VAL A 274 -8.42 -2.35 6.29
N LEU A 275 -8.41 -3.15 5.23
CA LEU A 275 -8.26 -2.63 3.87
C LEU A 275 -9.45 -1.76 3.46
N GLY A 276 -10.66 -2.15 3.84
CA GLY A 276 -11.87 -1.38 3.59
C GLY A 276 -11.81 -0.03 4.29
N SER A 277 -11.25 0.03 5.50
CA SER A 277 -11.10 1.29 6.22
C SER A 277 -10.22 2.28 5.47
N GLU A 278 -9.10 1.81 4.91
CA GLU A 278 -8.25 2.65 4.05
C GLU A 278 -9.00 3.07 2.78
N MET A 279 -9.76 2.17 2.13
CA MET A 279 -10.54 2.50 0.94
C MET A 279 -11.61 3.57 1.23
N LEU A 280 -12.26 3.52 2.39
CA LEU A 280 -13.27 4.51 2.79
C LEU A 280 -12.63 5.87 3.09
N ILE A 281 -11.46 5.90 3.72
CA ILE A 281 -10.72 7.15 3.98
C ILE A 281 -10.29 7.79 2.67
N LEU A 282 -9.62 7.02 1.80
CA LEU A 282 -9.17 7.52 0.50
C LEU A 282 -10.35 7.88 -0.42
N GLY A 283 -11.45 7.14 -0.33
CA GLY A 283 -12.69 7.42 -1.05
C GLY A 283 -13.53 8.57 -0.49
N GLY A 284 -13.08 9.25 0.57
CA GLY A 284 -13.79 10.38 1.18
C GLY A 284 -15.10 10.01 1.88
N ARG A 285 -15.27 8.74 2.26
CA ARG A 285 -16.47 8.21 2.94
C ARG A 285 -16.31 8.12 4.47
N ALA A 286 -15.08 8.19 4.96
CA ALA A 286 -14.78 8.24 6.39
C ALA A 286 -13.61 9.19 6.66
N LYS A 287 -13.62 9.84 7.83
CA LYS A 287 -12.55 10.75 8.25
C LYS A 287 -11.34 10.03 8.86
N ASP A 288 -11.57 8.88 9.46
CA ASP A 288 -10.59 8.08 10.18
C ASP A 288 -10.97 6.59 10.18
N ALA A 289 -10.04 5.75 10.64
CA ALA A 289 -10.21 4.30 10.64
C ALA A 289 -11.33 3.83 11.57
N ALA A 290 -11.60 4.54 12.67
CA ALA A 290 -12.65 4.16 13.62
C ALA A 290 -14.04 4.34 12.98
N GLN A 291 -14.29 5.49 12.35
CA GLN A 291 -15.52 5.74 11.61
C GLN A 291 -15.66 4.76 10.44
N ALA A 292 -14.59 4.52 9.69
CA ALA A 292 -14.61 3.62 8.55
C ALA A 292 -14.98 2.18 8.97
N ARG A 293 -14.37 1.70 10.05
CA ARG A 293 -14.64 0.36 10.59
C ARG A 293 -16.09 0.18 10.99
N ILE A 294 -16.68 1.15 11.70
CA ILE A 294 -18.10 1.10 12.10
C ILE A 294 -19.00 0.95 10.88
N LEU A 295 -18.79 1.77 9.83
CA LEU A 295 -19.60 1.71 8.61
C LEU A 295 -19.53 0.33 7.92
N LEU A 296 -18.35 -0.29 7.92
CA LEU A 296 -18.14 -1.61 7.31
C LEU A 296 -18.74 -2.73 8.16
N GLU A 297 -18.56 -2.68 9.48
CA GLU A 297 -19.16 -3.65 10.40
C GLU A 297 -20.69 -3.59 10.34
N ASP A 298 -21.27 -2.39 10.29
CA ASP A 298 -22.71 -2.19 10.09
C ASP A 298 -23.18 -2.85 8.79
N ALA A 299 -22.50 -2.57 7.67
CA ALA A 299 -22.86 -3.12 6.36
C ALA A 299 -22.72 -4.65 6.24
N LEU A 300 -21.83 -5.26 7.02
CA LEU A 300 -21.78 -6.72 7.17
C LEU A 300 -22.95 -7.23 8.02
N SER A 301 -23.23 -6.57 9.15
CA SER A 301 -24.23 -7.03 10.11
C SER A 301 -25.67 -6.87 9.63
N ASP A 302 -25.97 -5.84 8.85
CA ASP A 302 -27.31 -5.53 8.34
C ASP A 302 -27.60 -6.15 6.95
N GLY A 303 -26.61 -6.85 6.38
CA GLY A 303 -26.74 -7.60 5.11
C GLY A 303 -26.58 -6.76 3.84
N ARG A 304 -26.30 -5.44 3.93
CA ARG A 304 -26.07 -4.60 2.74
C ARG A 304 -24.89 -5.08 1.89
N ALA A 305 -23.82 -5.54 2.51
CA ALA A 305 -22.65 -6.06 1.80
C ALA A 305 -22.99 -7.32 0.99
N LEU A 306 -23.77 -8.25 1.56
CA LEU A 306 -24.24 -9.46 0.88
C LEU A 306 -25.20 -9.12 -0.27
N ALA A 307 -26.12 -8.16 -0.05
CA ALA A 307 -27.02 -7.69 -1.10
C ALA A 307 -26.24 -7.06 -2.27
N LYS A 308 -25.20 -6.27 -1.98
CA LYS A 308 -24.34 -5.68 -3.00
C LYS A 308 -23.54 -6.74 -3.77
N PHE A 309 -23.10 -7.82 -3.12
CA PHE A 309 -22.46 -8.94 -3.80
C PHE A 309 -23.42 -9.65 -4.77
N ARG A 310 -24.68 -9.84 -4.38
CA ARG A 310 -25.71 -10.41 -5.27
C ARG A 310 -25.94 -9.55 -6.52
N GLU A 311 -26.05 -8.25 -6.33
CA GLU A 311 -26.20 -7.27 -7.41
C GLU A 311 -24.97 -7.28 -8.34
N PHE A 312 -23.78 -7.30 -7.76
CA PHE A 312 -22.51 -7.42 -8.48
C PHE A 312 -22.43 -8.69 -9.34
N VAL A 313 -22.80 -9.85 -8.77
CA VAL A 313 -22.85 -11.12 -9.49
C VAL A 313 -23.83 -11.05 -10.67
N ALA A 314 -25.04 -10.55 -10.43
CA ALA A 314 -26.06 -10.43 -11.48
C ALA A 314 -25.63 -9.46 -12.60
N ALA A 315 -25.00 -8.34 -12.26
CA ALA A 315 -24.58 -7.32 -13.23
C ALA A 315 -23.53 -7.85 -14.22
N GLN A 316 -22.69 -8.80 -13.81
CA GLN A 316 -21.71 -9.46 -14.68
C GLN A 316 -22.20 -10.82 -15.23
N GLY A 317 -23.51 -11.06 -15.22
CA GLY A 317 -24.13 -12.25 -15.84
C GLY A 317 -24.06 -13.54 -15.01
N GLY A 318 -23.45 -13.50 -13.82
CA GLY A 318 -23.40 -14.65 -12.93
C GLY A 318 -24.74 -14.96 -12.29
N ASN A 319 -24.94 -16.22 -11.89
CA ASN A 319 -26.15 -16.68 -11.21
C ASN A 319 -26.23 -16.11 -9.78
N PRO A 320 -27.12 -15.16 -9.46
CA PRO A 320 -27.20 -14.55 -8.13
C PRO A 320 -27.76 -15.51 -7.07
N ALA A 321 -28.34 -16.65 -7.46
CA ALA A 321 -28.87 -17.64 -6.51
C ALA A 321 -27.76 -18.31 -5.68
N VAL A 322 -26.50 -18.29 -6.14
CA VAL A 322 -25.35 -18.84 -5.38
C VAL A 322 -25.18 -18.20 -4.00
N VAL A 323 -25.67 -16.97 -3.83
CA VAL A 323 -25.59 -16.23 -2.56
C VAL A 323 -26.44 -16.88 -1.46
N ASP A 324 -27.59 -17.48 -1.83
CA ASP A 324 -28.46 -18.22 -0.90
C ASP A 324 -28.21 -19.73 -0.95
N HIS A 325 -27.74 -20.22 -2.09
CA HIS A 325 -27.48 -21.63 -2.38
C HIS A 325 -26.05 -21.82 -2.87
N PRO A 326 -25.02 -21.71 -1.99
CA PRO A 326 -23.62 -21.91 -2.39
C PRO A 326 -23.33 -23.30 -2.95
N ASP A 327 -24.21 -24.29 -2.71
CA ASP A 327 -24.17 -25.63 -3.31
C ASP A 327 -24.36 -25.63 -4.84
N LEU A 328 -24.81 -24.52 -5.43
CA LEU A 328 -24.84 -24.32 -6.88
C LEU A 328 -23.46 -24.05 -7.48
N LEU A 329 -22.44 -23.80 -6.66
CA LEU A 329 -21.06 -23.67 -7.11
C LEU A 329 -20.47 -25.05 -7.48
N PRO A 330 -19.47 -25.12 -8.39
CA PRO A 330 -18.83 -26.37 -8.74
C PRO A 330 -18.22 -27.10 -7.53
N THR A 331 -18.54 -28.40 -7.36
CA THR A 331 -18.04 -29.26 -6.28
C THR A 331 -17.21 -30.43 -6.81
N ALA A 332 -16.07 -30.71 -6.19
CA ALA A 332 -15.25 -31.86 -6.54
C ALA A 332 -15.94 -33.20 -6.18
N PRO A 333 -15.84 -34.23 -7.04
CA PRO A 333 -16.46 -35.54 -6.78
C PRO A 333 -15.73 -36.38 -5.72
N PHE A 334 -14.46 -36.07 -5.40
CA PHE A 334 -13.69 -36.75 -4.36
C PHE A 334 -13.26 -35.75 -3.29
N VAL A 335 -13.62 -36.03 -2.04
CA VAL A 335 -13.20 -35.28 -0.86
C VAL A 335 -12.58 -36.25 0.14
N THR A 336 -11.38 -35.95 0.61
CA THR A 336 -10.65 -36.75 1.62
C THR A 336 -9.92 -35.84 2.58
N CYS A 337 -9.53 -36.34 3.75
CA CYS A 337 -8.86 -35.56 4.78
C CYS A 337 -7.39 -35.97 4.93
N PHE A 338 -6.52 -34.97 5.07
CA PHE A 338 -5.21 -35.12 5.67
C PHE A 338 -5.35 -34.99 7.19
N ASN A 339 -5.05 -36.09 7.91
CA ASN A 339 -5.26 -36.19 9.35
C ASN A 339 -3.96 -36.04 10.13
N ALA A 340 -4.06 -35.55 11.36
CA ALA A 340 -2.94 -35.44 12.27
C ALA A 340 -2.34 -36.81 12.60
N THR A 341 -1.02 -36.96 12.45
CA THR A 341 -0.29 -38.19 12.77
C THR A 341 0.21 -38.22 14.22
N THR A 342 0.11 -37.09 14.93
CA THR A 342 0.45 -36.89 16.34
C THR A 342 -0.56 -35.93 16.98
N SER A 343 -0.64 -35.89 18.31
CA SER A 343 -1.39 -34.84 19.03
C SER A 343 -0.44 -33.70 19.41
N GLY A 344 -0.90 -32.46 19.41
CA GLY A 344 -0.07 -31.30 19.70
C GLY A 344 -0.69 -30.01 19.16
N TYR A 345 0.13 -28.99 18.96
CA TYR A 345 -0.25 -27.72 18.34
C TYR A 345 0.16 -27.69 16.86
N MET A 346 -0.65 -27.07 16.02
CA MET A 346 -0.30 -26.73 14.64
C MET A 346 0.85 -25.73 14.63
N MET A 347 2.06 -26.18 14.30
CA MET A 347 3.27 -25.36 14.31
C MET A 347 3.61 -24.76 12.94
N ARG A 348 3.23 -25.45 11.86
CA ARG A 348 3.52 -25.00 10.49
C ARG A 348 2.41 -25.42 9.52
N LEU A 349 2.07 -24.51 8.61
CA LEU A 349 1.22 -24.73 7.46
C LEU A 349 1.75 -23.86 6.32
N ASP A 350 2.63 -24.42 5.50
CA ASP A 350 3.36 -23.68 4.45
C ASP A 350 2.42 -23.20 3.33
N ALA A 351 2.08 -21.91 3.33
CA ALA A 351 1.17 -21.33 2.36
C ALA A 351 1.61 -21.55 0.90
N GLU A 352 2.90 -21.38 0.59
CA GLU A 352 3.41 -21.53 -0.78
C GLU A 352 3.19 -22.95 -1.29
N ARG A 353 3.55 -23.94 -0.47
CA ARG A 353 3.36 -25.36 -0.84
C ARG A 353 1.89 -25.72 -0.94
N VAL A 354 1.04 -25.21 -0.06
CA VAL A 354 -0.42 -25.37 -0.15
C VAL A 354 -0.95 -24.83 -1.48
N GLY A 355 -0.48 -23.64 -1.90
CA GLY A 355 -0.82 -23.06 -3.22
C GLY A 355 -0.36 -23.94 -4.39
N ARG A 356 0.84 -24.51 -4.32
CA ARG A 356 1.35 -25.46 -5.33
C ARG A 356 0.54 -26.75 -5.38
N ILE A 357 0.10 -27.29 -4.24
CA ILE A 357 -0.76 -28.47 -4.19
C ILE A 357 -2.13 -28.16 -4.82
N ALA A 358 -2.72 -27.00 -4.52
CA ALA A 358 -3.96 -26.57 -5.15
C ALA A 358 -3.80 -26.42 -6.68
N MET A 359 -2.68 -25.85 -7.15
CA MET A 359 -2.35 -25.77 -8.57
C MET A 359 -2.23 -27.17 -9.18
N GLY A 360 -1.52 -28.10 -8.54
CA GLY A 360 -1.38 -29.49 -9.00
C GLY A 360 -2.69 -30.29 -9.03
N LEU A 361 -3.68 -29.92 -8.20
CA LEU A 361 -5.04 -30.45 -8.27
C LEU A 361 -5.84 -29.91 -9.47
N GLY A 362 -5.36 -28.85 -10.13
CA GLY A 362 -6.02 -28.17 -11.25
C GLY A 362 -6.73 -26.86 -10.86
N ALA A 363 -6.51 -26.32 -9.65
CA ALA A 363 -7.13 -25.07 -9.22
C ALA A 363 -6.40 -23.81 -9.74
N GLY A 364 -5.27 -23.97 -10.40
CA GLY A 364 -4.44 -22.89 -10.95
C GLY A 364 -3.80 -23.29 -12.28
N ARG A 365 -2.92 -22.43 -12.78
CA ARG A 365 -2.21 -22.62 -14.06
C ARG A 365 -0.71 -22.72 -13.85
N GLU A 366 -0.08 -23.70 -14.49
CA GLU A 366 1.38 -23.74 -14.63
C GLU A 366 1.79 -22.94 -15.87
N HIS A 367 1.02 -23.05 -16.95
CA HIS A 367 1.14 -22.28 -18.18
C HIS A 367 -0.14 -21.49 -18.48
N THR A 368 -0.01 -20.34 -19.15
CA THR A 368 -1.13 -19.41 -19.42
C THR A 368 -2.33 -20.07 -20.10
N GLU A 369 -2.11 -21.10 -20.92
CA GLU A 369 -3.15 -21.81 -21.69
C GLU A 369 -3.84 -22.93 -20.90
N ASP A 370 -3.39 -23.22 -19.67
CA ASP A 370 -3.96 -24.32 -18.87
C ASP A 370 -5.41 -24.02 -18.48
N GLN A 371 -6.25 -25.06 -18.56
CA GLN A 371 -7.63 -25.00 -18.11
C GLN A 371 -7.70 -25.24 -16.60
N ILE A 372 -8.44 -24.37 -15.90
CA ILE A 372 -8.70 -24.50 -14.47
C ILE A 372 -9.92 -25.39 -14.24
N ASN A 373 -9.82 -26.28 -13.27
CA ASN A 373 -10.98 -26.92 -12.66
C ASN A 373 -11.42 -26.10 -11.44
N PRO A 374 -12.54 -25.36 -11.49
CA PRO A 374 -12.93 -24.47 -10.40
C PRO A 374 -13.38 -25.21 -9.13
N ALA A 375 -13.68 -26.51 -9.25
CA ALA A 375 -14.28 -27.31 -8.19
C ALA A 375 -13.26 -27.93 -7.22
N VAL A 376 -11.98 -27.96 -7.60
CA VAL A 376 -10.89 -28.58 -6.82
C VAL A 376 -10.17 -27.55 -5.96
N GLY A 377 -9.43 -28.02 -4.96
CA GLY A 377 -8.67 -27.18 -4.05
C GLY A 377 -8.53 -27.82 -2.67
N LEU A 378 -8.28 -26.97 -1.68
CA LEU A 378 -8.02 -27.37 -0.30
C LEU A 378 -8.91 -26.56 0.65
N ARG A 379 -9.38 -27.19 1.73
CA ARG A 379 -10.00 -26.50 2.86
C ARG A 379 -9.22 -26.78 4.13
N VAL A 380 -8.59 -25.74 4.67
CA VAL A 380 -7.81 -25.76 5.92
C VAL A 380 -8.77 -25.79 7.10
N LEU A 381 -8.80 -26.88 7.85
CA LEU A 381 -9.69 -27.06 9.00
C LEU A 381 -9.06 -26.62 10.32
N ARG A 382 -7.72 -26.59 10.39
CA ARG A 382 -6.95 -26.19 11.56
C ARG A 382 -5.85 -25.21 11.15
N LYS A 383 -5.72 -24.12 11.91
CA LYS A 383 -4.82 -23.00 11.67
C LYS A 383 -3.62 -23.08 12.60
N LEU A 384 -2.61 -22.26 12.35
CA LEU A 384 -1.44 -22.16 13.22
C LEU A 384 -1.84 -21.84 14.67
N GLY A 385 -1.24 -22.56 15.62
CA GLY A 385 -1.51 -22.42 17.06
C GLY A 385 -2.72 -23.20 17.58
N ASP A 386 -3.52 -23.84 16.71
CA ASP A 386 -4.63 -24.70 17.12
C ASP A 386 -4.11 -25.98 17.78
N LEU A 387 -4.77 -26.43 18.85
CA LEU A 387 -4.53 -27.73 19.47
C LEU A 387 -5.28 -28.81 18.68
N VAL A 388 -4.60 -29.90 18.32
CA VAL A 388 -5.13 -31.00 17.51
C VAL A 388 -4.82 -32.35 18.15
N GLN A 389 -5.72 -33.32 17.94
CA GLN A 389 -5.60 -34.69 18.42
C GLN A 389 -5.15 -35.65 17.31
N PHE A 390 -4.52 -36.76 17.69
CA PHE A 390 -4.17 -37.83 16.77
C PHE A 390 -5.41 -38.29 15.97
N GLY A 391 -5.28 -38.35 14.65
CA GLY A 391 -6.35 -38.75 13.74
C GLY A 391 -7.36 -37.66 13.40
N GLU A 392 -7.27 -36.47 14.01
CA GLU A 392 -8.13 -35.33 13.71
C GLU A 392 -7.85 -34.76 12.30
N PRO A 393 -8.87 -34.41 11.51
CA PRO A 393 -8.67 -33.86 10.18
C PRO A 393 -8.12 -32.43 10.23
N LEU A 394 -7.04 -32.18 9.49
CA LEU A 394 -6.33 -30.89 9.44
C LEU A 394 -6.64 -30.10 8.17
N VAL A 395 -6.68 -30.80 7.03
CA VAL A 395 -6.95 -30.21 5.70
C VAL A 395 -7.83 -31.17 4.91
N GLU A 396 -8.92 -30.67 4.32
CA GLU A 396 -9.70 -31.41 3.32
C GLU A 396 -9.14 -31.15 1.93
N VAL A 397 -9.00 -32.23 1.16
CA VAL A 397 -8.56 -32.23 -0.23
C VAL A 397 -9.78 -32.46 -1.12
N HIS A 398 -10.09 -31.47 -1.97
CA HIS A 398 -11.14 -31.55 -2.98
C HIS A 398 -10.48 -31.82 -4.34
N ALA A 399 -10.71 -33.01 -4.92
CA ALA A 399 -10.01 -33.46 -6.12
C ALA A 399 -10.95 -34.01 -7.20
N ALA A 400 -10.52 -33.90 -8.45
CA ALA A 400 -11.25 -34.47 -9.60
C ALA A 400 -11.20 -36.01 -9.63
N THR A 401 -10.14 -36.62 -9.09
CA THR A 401 -9.94 -38.08 -9.08
C THR A 401 -9.33 -38.55 -7.76
N SER A 402 -9.51 -39.83 -7.45
CA SER A 402 -8.87 -40.47 -6.29
C SER A 402 -7.34 -40.45 -6.36
N GLN A 403 -6.75 -40.53 -7.56
CA GLN A 403 -5.30 -40.49 -7.75
C GLN A 403 -4.74 -39.10 -7.43
N ALA A 404 -5.40 -38.04 -7.91
CA ALA A 404 -5.02 -36.66 -7.59
C ALA A 404 -5.16 -36.37 -6.09
N ALA A 405 -6.23 -36.87 -5.46
CA ALA A 405 -6.41 -36.77 -4.01
C ALA A 405 -5.25 -37.44 -3.24
N ALA A 406 -4.87 -38.66 -3.64
CA ALA A 406 -3.77 -39.39 -2.99
C ALA A 406 -2.41 -38.68 -3.15
N ALA A 407 -2.14 -38.09 -4.32
CA ALA A 407 -0.93 -37.30 -4.54
C ALA A 407 -0.88 -36.06 -3.64
N ALA A 408 -1.98 -35.29 -3.58
CA ALA A 408 -2.08 -34.12 -2.71
C ALA A 408 -1.92 -34.46 -1.21
N LEU A 409 -2.48 -35.60 -0.76
CA LEU A 409 -2.27 -36.07 0.61
C LEU A 409 -0.79 -36.37 0.93
N ALA A 410 -0.05 -36.93 -0.04
CA ALA A 410 1.37 -37.20 0.13
C ALA A 410 2.18 -35.90 0.22
N ASP A 411 1.85 -34.90 -0.61
CA ASP A 411 2.54 -33.61 -0.62
C ASP A 411 2.24 -32.79 0.66
N LEU A 412 1.02 -32.88 1.20
CA LEU A 412 0.63 -32.21 2.45
C LEU A 412 1.47 -32.64 3.65
N ALA A 413 2.01 -33.87 3.66
CA ALA A 413 2.91 -34.34 4.72
C ALA A 413 4.19 -33.49 4.84
N GLY A 414 4.63 -32.84 3.76
CA GLY A 414 5.76 -31.90 3.77
C GLY A 414 5.38 -30.46 4.15
N CYS A 415 4.08 -30.16 4.27
CA CYS A 415 3.54 -28.80 4.45
C CYS A 415 3.08 -28.51 5.87
N VAL A 416 2.65 -29.56 6.58
CA VAL A 416 2.03 -29.49 7.90
C VAL A 416 2.97 -30.03 8.97
N GLU A 417 3.06 -29.33 10.10
CA GLU A 417 3.84 -29.76 11.26
C GLU A 417 3.02 -29.60 12.54
N VAL A 418 2.96 -30.66 13.34
CA VAL A 418 2.31 -30.70 14.65
C VAL A 418 3.34 -31.07 15.70
N GLY A 419 3.45 -30.29 16.76
CA GLY A 419 4.42 -30.52 17.85
C GLY A 419 3.91 -30.10 19.22
N GLU A 420 4.75 -30.21 20.24
CA GLU A 420 4.32 -30.07 21.64
C GLU A 420 4.15 -28.63 22.10
N GLU A 421 4.89 -27.69 21.49
CA GLU A 421 4.91 -26.28 21.88
C GLU A 421 3.94 -25.45 21.02
N LYS A 422 3.16 -24.60 21.70
CA LYS A 422 2.29 -23.64 21.01
C LYS A 422 3.16 -22.54 20.38
N VAL A 423 3.03 -22.38 19.07
CA VAL A 423 3.68 -21.28 18.34
C VAL A 423 3.03 -19.93 18.64
N ASP A 424 3.85 -18.89 18.76
CA ASP A 424 3.38 -17.51 18.82
C ASP A 424 2.96 -17.07 17.43
N THR A 425 1.66 -16.77 17.26
CA THR A 425 1.12 -16.38 15.96
C THR A 425 1.40 -14.90 15.73
N ARG A 426 2.02 -14.59 14.59
CA ARG A 426 2.24 -13.19 14.18
C ARG A 426 0.90 -12.49 13.98
N PRO A 427 0.81 -11.17 14.23
CA PRO A 427 -0.39 -10.43 13.91
C PRO A 427 -0.62 -10.46 12.39
N LEU A 428 -1.89 -10.56 11.99
CA LEU A 428 -2.30 -10.56 10.58
C LEU A 428 -1.85 -9.30 9.84
N VAL A 429 -1.99 -8.14 10.49
CA VAL A 429 -1.52 -6.85 9.98
C VAL A 429 -0.22 -6.51 10.68
N LEU A 430 0.84 -6.37 9.88
CA LEU A 430 2.21 -6.16 10.36
C LEU A 430 2.59 -4.67 10.38
N ASP A 431 2.10 -3.90 9.40
CA ASP A 431 2.38 -2.47 9.29
C ASP A 431 1.35 -1.78 8.37
N LEU A 432 1.26 -0.45 8.47
CA LEU A 432 0.44 0.41 7.60
C LEU A 432 1.26 1.63 7.16
N ILE A 433 1.54 1.72 5.86
CA ILE A 433 2.33 2.78 5.26
C ILE A 433 1.40 3.67 4.43
N ARG A 434 1.38 4.97 4.75
CA ARG A 434 0.64 6.01 4.02
C ARG A 434 1.61 7.04 3.49
N ALA A 435 1.20 7.86 2.52
CA ALA A 435 2.02 8.98 2.04
C ALA A 435 2.44 9.94 3.17
N ILE A 436 1.59 10.13 4.20
CA ILE A 436 1.92 10.92 5.39
C ILE A 436 3.09 10.29 6.19
N HIS A 437 3.24 8.96 6.20
CA HIS A 437 4.35 8.26 6.86
C HIS A 437 5.68 8.35 6.09
N LEU A 438 5.66 8.56 4.76
CA LEU A 438 6.88 8.81 3.99
C LEU A 438 7.49 10.18 4.30
N VAL A 439 6.65 11.16 4.60
CA VAL A 439 7.08 12.47 5.12
C VAL A 439 7.55 12.37 6.58
N ALA A 440 7.38 11.23 7.27
CA ALA A 440 7.88 11.03 8.63
C ALA A 440 9.18 10.22 8.68
N ARG A 441 9.38 9.22 7.80
CA ARG A 441 10.54 8.29 7.87
C ARG A 441 11.70 8.55 6.91
N ASP A 442 11.50 9.17 5.74
CA ASP A 442 12.65 9.61 4.89
C ASP A 442 13.40 10.81 5.49
N VAL A 443 12.85 11.36 6.56
CA VAL A 443 13.33 12.56 7.24
C VAL A 443 14.42 12.24 8.27
N HIS A 444 14.42 11.03 8.83
CA HIS A 444 15.39 10.64 9.86
C HIS A 444 16.83 10.54 9.34
N ARG A 445 17.06 10.47 8.03
CA ARG A 445 18.42 10.35 7.46
C ARG A 445 19.08 11.68 7.10
N ASN A 446 18.37 12.80 7.23
CA ASN A 446 18.87 14.11 6.82
C ASN A 446 18.93 15.13 7.96
N TRP A 447 18.58 14.80 9.20
CA TRP A 447 18.68 15.76 10.31
C TRP A 447 19.65 15.25 11.37
N GLU A 448 20.76 15.96 11.55
CA GLU A 448 21.82 15.63 12.49
C GLU A 448 22.04 16.80 13.47
N CYS A 449 21.87 16.54 14.77
CA CYS A 449 22.23 17.52 15.78
C CYS A 449 23.74 17.71 15.81
N VAL A 450 24.19 18.96 15.67
CA VAL A 450 25.62 19.34 15.69
C VAL A 450 26.32 18.96 16.99
N ASP A 451 25.55 18.83 18.08
CA ASP A 451 26.05 18.49 19.41
C ASP A 451 25.87 16.99 19.74
N GLY A 452 25.46 16.16 18.77
CA GLY A 452 25.35 14.70 18.89
C GLY A 452 24.08 14.17 19.58
N GLU A 453 23.14 15.04 19.96
CA GLU A 453 21.86 14.64 20.53
C GLU A 453 20.96 13.90 19.53
N VAL A 454 20.21 12.91 20.00
CA VAL A 454 19.25 12.18 19.15
C VAL A 454 17.95 12.97 19.02
N LEU A 455 17.57 13.28 17.78
CA LEU A 455 16.28 13.91 17.47
C LEU A 455 15.15 12.88 17.53
N SER A 456 14.02 13.27 18.13
CA SER A 456 12.81 12.45 18.12
C SER A 456 12.08 12.52 16.77
N GLU A 457 11.15 11.58 16.52
CA GLU A 457 10.29 11.61 15.32
C GLU A 457 9.44 12.89 15.25
N ALA A 458 9.01 13.41 16.40
CA ALA A 458 8.30 14.68 16.48
C ALA A 458 9.18 15.87 16.05
N ASP A 459 10.45 15.87 16.45
CA ASP A 459 11.43 16.91 16.10
C ASP A 459 11.66 16.94 14.58
N CYS A 460 11.90 15.77 14.01
CA CYS A 460 12.09 15.58 12.56
C CYS A 460 10.87 16.05 11.76
N ASN A 461 9.66 15.67 12.18
CA ASN A 461 8.42 16.09 11.50
C ASN A 461 8.25 17.62 11.55
N LEU A 462 8.55 18.22 12.70
CA LEU A 462 8.45 19.67 12.86
C LEU A 462 9.46 20.43 11.98
N LEU A 463 10.69 19.92 11.89
CA LEU A 463 11.73 20.44 10.99
C LEU A 463 11.31 20.38 9.51
N GLU A 464 10.66 19.31 9.08
CA GLU A 464 10.18 19.23 7.69
C GLU A 464 9.00 20.15 7.42
N ARG A 465 8.11 20.35 8.38
CA ARG A 465 7.05 21.35 8.24
C ARG A 465 7.62 22.76 8.09
N ALA A 466 8.67 23.08 8.85
CA ALA A 466 9.40 24.34 8.70
C ALA A 466 10.10 24.42 7.33
N ARG A 467 10.77 23.34 6.89
CA ARG A 467 11.43 23.26 5.57
C ARG A 467 10.44 23.40 4.41
N ALA A 468 9.27 22.78 4.51
CA ALA A 468 8.22 22.89 3.51
C ALA A 468 7.66 24.32 3.48
N ALA A 469 7.39 24.93 4.64
CA ALA A 469 6.90 26.30 4.73
C ALA A 469 7.85 27.33 4.11
N ARG A 470 9.17 27.09 4.21
CA ARG A 470 10.21 27.94 3.59
C ARG A 470 9.99 28.15 2.08
N SER A 471 9.42 27.18 1.37
CA SER A 471 9.15 27.28 -0.07
C SER A 471 8.14 28.38 -0.44
N ALA A 472 7.33 28.82 0.53
CA ALA A 472 6.37 29.91 0.38
C ALA A 472 6.95 31.29 0.75
N ALA A 473 8.24 31.39 1.05
CA ALA A 473 8.87 32.66 1.43
C ALA A 473 8.85 33.68 0.27
N TYR A 474 8.48 34.92 0.58
CA TYR A 474 8.56 36.05 -0.35
C TYR A 474 9.80 36.88 -0.02
N VAL A 475 10.91 36.62 -0.72
CA VAL A 475 12.25 37.18 -0.40
C VAL A 475 12.96 37.79 -1.63
N PRO A 476 12.35 38.78 -2.32
CA PRO A 476 12.94 39.35 -3.53
C PRO A 476 14.19 40.22 -3.29
N TYR A 477 14.49 40.60 -2.04
CA TYR A 477 15.62 41.50 -1.73
C TYR A 477 16.81 40.75 -1.14
N SER A 478 16.60 39.93 -0.10
CA SER A 478 17.72 39.19 0.50
C SER A 478 18.02 37.87 -0.21
N HIS A 479 17.03 37.33 -0.93
CA HIS A 479 17.07 35.95 -1.44
C HIS A 479 17.34 34.89 -0.36
N PHE A 480 16.98 35.19 0.90
CA PHE A 480 17.20 34.33 2.05
C PHE A 480 15.87 33.78 2.59
N PRO A 481 15.38 32.65 2.03
CA PRO A 481 14.12 32.05 2.45
C PRO A 481 14.27 31.32 3.78
N VAL A 482 13.36 31.62 4.70
CA VAL A 482 13.25 31.02 6.04
C VAL A 482 11.84 30.46 6.21
N GLY A 483 11.74 29.27 6.78
CA GLY A 483 10.49 28.67 7.20
C GLY A 483 10.51 28.34 8.68
N ALA A 484 9.36 28.42 9.33
CA ALA A 484 9.18 28.08 10.73
C ALA A 484 7.93 27.20 10.91
N ALA A 485 7.95 26.35 11.92
CA ALA A 485 6.81 25.57 12.35
C ALA A 485 6.75 25.52 13.88
N LEU A 486 5.57 25.49 14.45
CA LEU A 486 5.35 25.35 15.88
C LEU A 486 4.18 24.43 16.19
N VAL A 487 4.23 23.78 17.35
CA VAL A 487 3.20 22.86 17.83
C VAL A 487 2.60 23.41 19.12
N LEU A 488 1.27 23.50 19.19
CA LEU A 488 0.54 23.76 20.42
C LEU A 488 0.51 22.51 21.31
N HIS A 489 0.30 22.65 22.61
CA HIS A 489 0.15 21.46 23.49
C HIS A 489 -1.03 20.55 23.13
N GLY A 490 -2.04 21.05 22.38
CA GLY A 490 -3.13 20.24 21.82
C GLY A 490 -2.74 19.36 20.62
N GLY A 491 -1.52 19.56 20.08
CA GLY A 491 -0.97 18.82 18.94
C GLY A 491 -1.15 19.52 17.58
N GLU A 492 -1.86 20.64 17.53
CA GLU A 492 -2.04 21.44 16.32
C GLU A 492 -0.73 22.11 15.89
N VAL A 493 -0.48 22.14 14.58
CA VAL A 493 0.77 22.64 14.00
C VAL A 493 0.52 23.83 13.10
N PHE A 494 1.27 24.91 13.34
CA PHE A 494 1.21 26.14 12.56
C PHE A 494 2.55 26.38 11.89
N THR A 495 2.51 26.86 10.65
CA THR A 495 3.71 27.14 9.86
C THR A 495 3.75 28.59 9.42
N GLY A 496 4.95 29.07 9.11
CA GLY A 496 5.17 30.43 8.64
C GLY A 496 6.39 30.51 7.73
N ALA A 497 6.36 31.49 6.82
CA ALA A 497 7.48 31.84 5.96
C ALA A 497 7.77 33.34 6.11
N ASN A 498 9.01 33.76 5.84
CA ASN A 498 9.34 35.18 5.86
C ASN A 498 8.80 35.89 4.62
N VAL A 499 8.35 37.13 4.82
CA VAL A 499 7.78 38.00 3.80
C VAL A 499 8.48 39.35 3.88
N GLU A 500 9.25 39.68 2.84
CA GLU A 500 9.98 40.93 2.78
C GLU A 500 9.15 42.07 2.22
N ASN A 501 9.52 43.27 2.66
CA ASN A 501 8.99 44.52 2.13
C ASN A 501 10.17 45.45 1.79
N ALA A 502 10.00 46.27 0.75
CA ALA A 502 10.99 47.29 0.37
C ALA A 502 11.33 48.23 1.54
N SER A 503 10.37 48.49 2.44
CA SER A 503 10.63 49.05 3.76
C SER A 503 10.97 47.91 4.72
N PHE A 504 12.26 47.64 4.94
CA PHE A 504 12.73 46.51 5.75
C PHE A 504 12.13 46.46 7.17
N GLY A 505 11.75 47.60 7.76
CA GLY A 505 11.07 47.63 9.06
C GLY A 505 9.68 46.97 9.05
N LEU A 506 9.07 46.78 7.87
CA LEU A 506 7.78 46.12 7.69
C LEU A 506 7.92 44.62 7.31
N THR A 507 9.15 44.12 7.14
CA THR A 507 9.39 42.70 6.87
C THR A 507 8.95 41.85 8.05
N ASN A 508 8.26 40.74 7.76
CA ASN A 508 7.89 39.76 8.77
C ASN A 508 8.72 38.49 8.62
N CYS A 509 9.27 38.00 9.73
CA CYS A 509 10.07 36.78 9.74
C CYS A 509 9.17 35.55 9.88
N ALA A 510 9.67 34.39 9.48
CA ALA A 510 8.91 33.14 9.45
C ALA A 510 8.34 32.75 10.82
N GLU A 511 9.12 32.95 11.88
CA GLU A 511 8.78 32.64 13.27
C GLU A 511 7.58 33.49 13.72
N ARG A 512 7.62 34.80 13.44
CA ARG A 512 6.50 35.71 13.75
C ARG A 512 5.27 35.39 12.91
N THR A 513 5.44 35.02 11.64
CA THR A 513 4.32 34.56 10.79
C THR A 513 3.65 33.34 11.42
N ALA A 514 4.41 32.32 11.81
CA ALA A 514 3.88 31.10 12.43
C ALA A 514 3.20 31.40 13.78
N LEU A 515 3.86 32.18 14.64
CA LEU A 515 3.36 32.57 15.96
C LEU A 515 2.05 33.35 15.86
N PHE A 516 2.01 34.39 15.02
CA PHE A 516 0.81 35.21 14.86
C PHE A 516 -0.34 34.45 14.22
N THR A 517 -0.04 33.53 13.29
CA THR A 517 -1.06 32.64 12.74
C THR A 517 -1.65 31.74 13.82
N ALA A 518 -0.80 31.16 14.67
CA ALA A 518 -1.25 30.32 15.78
C ALA A 518 -2.11 31.11 16.77
N VAL A 519 -1.62 32.24 17.30
CA VAL A 519 -2.32 32.96 18.38
C VAL A 519 -3.61 33.65 17.94
N THR A 520 -3.84 33.77 16.63
CA THR A 520 -5.08 34.29 16.06
C THR A 520 -6.01 33.20 15.54
N SER A 521 -5.63 31.93 15.67
CA SER A 521 -6.43 30.80 15.22
C SER A 521 -7.52 30.41 16.22
N PRO A 522 -8.62 29.77 15.79
CA PRO A 522 -9.67 29.26 16.68
C PRO A 522 -9.17 28.19 17.67
N GLU A 523 -8.11 27.48 17.32
CA GLU A 523 -7.50 26.41 18.11
C GLU A 523 -6.68 26.95 19.28
N TYR A 524 -6.22 28.21 19.21
CA TYR A 524 -5.48 28.85 20.29
C TYR A 524 -6.40 29.54 21.30
N ARG A 525 -6.35 29.09 22.56
CA ARG A 525 -7.01 29.75 23.68
C ARG A 525 -6.01 30.66 24.39
N ARG A 526 -6.49 31.80 24.88
CA ARG A 526 -5.64 32.75 25.63
C ARG A 526 -5.00 32.05 26.83
N GLY A 527 -3.68 31.97 26.84
CA GLY A 527 -2.90 31.25 27.86
C GLY A 527 -2.42 29.87 27.42
N ASP A 528 -2.80 29.39 26.23
CA ASP A 528 -2.22 28.20 25.64
C ASP A 528 -0.73 28.44 25.39
N LYS A 529 0.04 27.39 25.69
CA LYS A 529 1.49 27.43 25.58
C LYS A 529 1.93 26.67 24.34
N ILE A 530 3.03 27.15 23.77
CA ILE A 530 3.66 26.53 22.62
C ILE A 530 4.62 25.46 23.11
N ALA A 531 4.39 24.22 22.66
CA ALA A 531 5.12 23.05 23.12
C ALA A 531 6.50 22.94 22.46
N HIS A 532 6.63 23.35 21.20
CA HIS A 532 7.83 23.16 20.41
C HIS A 532 7.87 24.12 19.20
N LEU A 533 9.07 24.59 18.80
CA LEU A 533 9.28 25.34 17.57
C LEU A 533 10.45 24.79 16.73
N ALA A 534 10.39 24.96 15.41
CA ALA A 534 11.49 24.69 14.49
C ALA A 534 11.67 25.83 13.49
N VAL A 535 12.91 26.12 13.10
CA VAL A 535 13.28 27.15 12.13
C VAL A 535 14.31 26.60 11.15
N VAL A 536 14.06 26.73 9.86
CA VAL A 536 14.90 26.22 8.77
C VAL A 536 15.20 27.31 7.76
N ALA A 537 16.48 27.50 7.40
CA ALA A 537 16.90 28.40 6.34
C ALA A 537 18.03 27.83 5.47
N ASP A 538 18.35 28.52 4.39
CA ASP A 538 19.46 28.19 3.51
C ASP A 538 20.76 28.83 4.00
N SER A 539 21.43 28.18 4.94
CA SER A 539 22.61 28.73 5.61
C SER A 539 23.71 27.68 5.77
N PRO A 540 24.99 28.09 5.91
CA PRO A 540 26.11 27.15 6.13
C PRO A 540 25.97 26.28 7.38
N GLY A 541 25.18 26.71 8.37
CA GLY A 541 24.85 25.95 9.58
C GLY A 541 23.49 26.37 10.16
N PRO A 542 23.04 25.78 11.28
CA PRO A 542 21.78 26.11 11.94
C PRO A 542 21.55 27.62 12.08
N VAL A 543 20.40 28.11 11.60
CA VAL A 543 20.07 29.54 11.60
C VAL A 543 19.41 29.94 12.92
N SER A 544 19.77 31.11 13.46
CA SER A 544 19.12 31.62 14.67
C SER A 544 18.12 32.74 14.35
N PRO A 545 16.97 32.80 15.06
CA PRO A 545 15.99 33.87 14.88
C PRO A 545 16.56 35.25 15.18
N CYS A 546 16.04 36.30 14.54
CA CYS A 546 16.42 37.68 14.84
C CYS A 546 15.90 38.14 16.22
N GLY A 547 16.47 39.21 16.78
CA GLY A 547 16.11 39.68 18.12
C GLY A 547 14.61 39.96 18.32
N ALA A 548 13.94 40.52 17.30
CA ALA A 548 12.50 40.74 17.36
C ALA A 548 11.70 39.43 17.47
N CYS A 549 12.10 38.39 16.73
CA CYS A 549 11.45 37.08 16.82
C CYS A 549 11.67 36.44 18.17
N ARG A 550 12.88 36.53 18.72
CA ARG A 550 13.18 35.98 20.05
C ARG A 550 12.37 36.68 21.14
N GLN A 551 12.15 37.99 21.03
CA GLN A 551 11.30 38.74 21.96
C GLN A 551 9.83 38.31 21.85
N VAL A 552 9.33 38.05 20.65
CA VAL A 552 7.97 37.52 20.45
C VAL A 552 7.86 36.09 20.97
N MET A 553 8.87 35.25 20.76
CA MET A 553 8.92 33.90 21.35
C MET A 553 8.90 33.95 22.88
N ALA A 554 9.63 34.88 23.50
CA ALA A 554 9.62 35.05 24.96
C ALA A 554 8.26 35.50 25.52
N GLU A 555 7.42 36.14 24.71
CA GLU A 555 6.05 36.52 25.10
C GLU A 555 5.09 35.32 25.08
N PHE A 556 5.18 34.46 24.06
CA PHE A 556 4.19 33.40 23.80
C PHE A 556 4.62 31.98 24.21
N CYS A 557 5.89 31.79 24.54
CA CYS A 557 6.45 30.48 24.90
C CYS A 557 6.94 30.47 26.36
N ASP A 558 7.01 29.28 26.95
CA ASP A 558 7.73 29.13 28.21
C ASP A 558 9.24 29.28 28.01
N PRO A 559 9.99 29.77 29.02
CA PRO A 559 11.45 29.85 28.95
C PRO A 559 12.13 28.52 28.57
N ALA A 560 11.53 27.40 28.99
CA ALA A 560 12.01 26.04 28.71
C ALA A 560 11.51 25.45 27.38
N THR A 561 10.67 26.17 26.61
CA THR A 561 10.15 25.66 25.34
C THR A 561 11.32 25.37 24.38
N PRO A 562 11.42 24.14 23.85
CA PRO A 562 12.48 23.75 22.92
C PRO A 562 12.28 24.41 21.55
N VAL A 563 13.41 24.78 20.94
CA VAL A 563 13.53 25.39 19.62
C VAL A 563 14.61 24.67 18.84
N LEU A 564 14.23 24.13 17.69
CA LEU A 564 15.13 23.46 16.74
C LEU A 564 15.57 24.46 15.68
N LEU A 565 16.86 24.77 15.65
CA LEU A 565 17.49 25.62 14.64
C LEU A 565 18.11 24.73 13.58
N ALA A 566 17.87 24.99 12.31
CA ALA A 566 18.30 24.07 11.27
C ALA A 566 18.66 24.75 9.94
N ASN A 567 19.44 24.06 9.12
CA ASN A 567 19.73 24.45 7.74
C ASN A 567 19.26 23.41 6.71
N THR A 568 19.20 23.80 5.44
CA THR A 568 18.78 22.90 4.35
C THR A 568 19.69 21.70 4.10
N ALA A 569 20.92 21.74 4.62
CA ALA A 569 21.88 20.64 4.55
C ALA A 569 21.66 19.58 5.63
N GLY A 570 20.77 19.81 6.60
CA GLY A 570 20.42 18.82 7.60
C GLY A 570 21.02 19.01 8.99
N HIS A 571 21.86 20.01 9.20
CA HIS A 571 22.42 20.27 10.52
C HIS A 571 21.38 20.95 11.41
N VAL A 572 21.23 20.43 12.63
CA VAL A 572 20.28 20.91 13.64
C VAL A 572 21.02 21.33 14.90
N ARG A 573 20.53 22.36 15.57
CA ARG A 573 20.91 22.70 16.94
C ARG A 573 19.65 22.89 17.78
N ARG A 574 19.56 22.18 18.89
CA ARG A 574 18.48 22.34 19.86
C ARG A 574 18.87 23.38 20.90
N VAL A 575 17.96 24.31 21.18
CA VAL A 575 18.09 25.33 22.23
C VAL A 575 16.72 25.54 22.88
N THR A 576 16.66 26.36 23.91
CA THR A 576 15.42 26.84 24.53
C THR A 576 15.20 28.31 24.23
N VAL A 577 13.97 28.79 24.47
CA VAL A 577 13.64 30.22 24.36
C VAL A 577 14.51 31.08 25.29
N ALA A 578 14.78 30.60 26.51
CA ALA A 578 15.64 31.30 27.47
C ALA A 578 17.11 31.40 27.02
N GLU A 579 17.62 30.39 26.32
CA GLU A 579 18.99 30.41 25.76
C GLU A 579 19.08 31.30 24.52
N LEU A 580 17.99 31.41 23.74
CA LEU A 580 17.92 32.32 22.61
C LEU A 580 17.90 33.78 23.06
N LEU A 581 17.15 34.12 24.10
CA LEU A 581 17.07 35.48 24.63
C LEU A 581 17.19 35.48 26.15
N PRO A 582 18.41 35.37 26.70
CA PRO A 582 18.62 35.50 28.13
C PRO A 582 18.22 36.91 28.58
N LEU A 583 17.61 37.01 29.75
CA LEU A 583 17.11 38.28 30.31
C LEU A 583 16.13 39.00 29.37
N ALA A 584 15.26 38.23 28.70
CA ALA A 584 14.21 38.76 27.83
C ALA A 584 13.39 39.84 28.54
N PHE A 585 13.04 40.88 27.80
CA PHE A 585 12.23 41.97 28.33
C PHE A 585 10.82 41.43 28.62
N ALA A 586 10.34 41.60 29.85
CA ALA A 586 9.05 41.08 30.29
C ALA A 586 8.13 42.19 30.80
N ALA A 587 6.82 41.97 30.74
CA ALA A 587 5.81 42.95 31.16
C ALA A 587 6.01 43.44 32.60
N GLN A 588 6.53 42.58 33.50
CA GLN A 588 6.81 42.91 34.90
C GLN A 588 7.92 43.97 35.08
N GLN A 589 8.71 44.25 34.03
CA GLN A 589 9.71 45.31 34.04
C GLN A 589 9.14 46.67 33.58
N MET A 590 7.90 46.68 33.08
CA MET A 590 7.14 47.90 32.74
C MET A 590 6.28 48.40 33.91
N GLU A 591 6.08 47.56 34.93
CA GLU A 591 5.43 47.90 36.20
C GLU A 591 6.42 48.62 37.14
#